data_AF-A0A815GQ04-F1
#
_entry.id   AF-A0A815GQ04-F1
#
_cell.length_a   1.000
_cell.length_b   1.000
_cell.length_c   1.000
_cell.angle_alpha   90.00
_cell.angle_beta   90.00
_cell.angle_gamma   90.00
#
_symmetry.space_group_name_H-M   'P 1'
#
loop_
_entity.id
_entity.type
_entity.pdbx_description
1 polymer ?
#
loop_
_entity_poly.entity_id
_entity_poly.type
_entity_poly.pdbx_seq_one_letter_code
_entity_poly.pdbx_strand_id
1 'polypeptide(L)'
;METVGGSSRTRWEELREIVKIVVTIGSIFDTNGVNIRFLNRKDRYTIKGTDEINELFAGEPKGYTPLVRSVWEILKLPVTAANSDRKLLLFIATDGYPTDANGVPNLSEFENVMRNERNSDTTYVSFLMCTDDQECVDYLSNFS
;
A
#
# COMPACT_ATOMS: atom_id res chain seq x y z
N MET A 1 1.75 18.55 -9.67
CA MET A 1 2.29 18.11 -8.36
C MET A 1 2.06 19.28 -7.41
N GLU A 2 1.03 19.20 -6.59
CA GLU A 2 0.61 20.30 -5.71
C GLU A 2 1.24 20.15 -4.32
N THR A 3 1.69 21.27 -3.76
CA THR A 3 2.24 21.39 -2.40
C THR A 3 1.10 21.52 -1.39
N VAL A 4 1.12 20.74 -0.31
CA VAL A 4 0.15 20.84 0.78
C VAL A 4 0.75 21.64 1.95
N GLY A 5 0.02 22.63 2.48
CA GLY A 5 0.28 23.18 3.82
C GLY A 5 1.50 24.08 4.02
N GLY A 6 1.98 24.81 3.00
CA GLY A 6 3.10 25.76 3.16
C GLY A 6 4.47 25.10 3.40
N SER A 7 4.52 23.77 3.37
CA SER A 7 5.74 22.98 3.26
C SER A 7 5.99 22.69 1.78
N SER A 8 7.23 22.87 1.32
CA SER A 8 7.63 22.62 -0.08
C SER A 8 7.68 21.12 -0.45
N ARG A 9 7.15 20.23 0.39
CA ARG A 9 7.19 18.79 0.17
C ARG A 9 6.03 18.34 -0.70
N THR A 10 6.33 17.42 -1.60
CA THR A 10 5.33 16.70 -2.40
C THR A 10 4.71 15.57 -1.57
N ARG A 11 3.48 15.14 -1.90
CA ARG A 11 2.86 13.94 -1.30
C ARG A 11 3.74 12.69 -1.42
N TRP A 12 4.55 12.61 -2.48
CA TRP A 12 5.50 11.53 -2.69
C TRP A 12 6.63 11.54 -1.65
N GLU A 13 7.15 12.73 -1.30
CA GLU A 13 8.13 12.88 -0.23
C GLU A 13 7.53 12.65 1.15
N GLU A 14 6.28 13.04 1.38
CA GLU A 14 5.56 12.73 2.61
C GLU A 14 5.38 11.22 2.79
N LEU A 15 4.93 10.53 1.73
CA LEU A 15 4.83 9.07 1.72
C LEU A 15 6.18 8.40 1.99
N ARG A 16 7.28 8.92 1.42
CA ARG A 16 8.63 8.41 1.71
C ARG A 16 8.93 8.44 3.20
N GLU A 17 8.65 9.56 3.87
CA GLU A 17 8.91 9.69 5.30
C GLU A 17 7.99 8.78 6.15
N ILE A 18 6.73 8.60 5.75
CA ILE A 18 5.83 7.62 6.38
C ILE A 18 6.37 6.20 6.22
N VAL A 19 6.81 5.82 5.02
CA VAL A 19 7.37 4.48 4.77
C VAL A 19 8.64 4.23 5.60
N LYS A 20 9.50 5.24 5.78
CA LYS A 20 10.65 5.13 6.70
C LYS A 20 10.21 4.79 8.11
N ILE A 21 9.17 5.47 8.62
CA ILE A 21 8.61 5.20 9.96
C ILE A 21 8.07 3.76 10.02
N VAL A 22 7.30 3.33 9.02
CA VAL A 22 6.75 1.97 8.94
C VAL A 22 7.87 0.92 8.92
N VAL A 23 8.95 1.13 8.17
CA VAL A 23 10.09 0.21 8.12
C VAL A 23 10.83 0.15 9.45
N THR A 24 11.07 1.30 10.10
CA THR A 24 11.70 1.36 11.41
C THR A 24 10.89 0.60 12.46
N ILE A 25 9.58 0.85 12.53
CA ILE A 25 8.69 0.17 13.47
C ILE A 25 8.57 -1.31 13.13
N GLY A 26 8.28 -1.64 11.86
CA GLY A 26 8.08 -3.01 11.39
C GLY A 26 9.30 -3.90 11.63
N SER A 27 10.52 -3.36 11.47
CA SER A 27 11.76 -4.11 11.70
C SER A 27 12.04 -4.40 13.18
N ILE A 28 11.37 -3.70 14.11
CA ILE A 28 11.39 -4.05 15.55
C ILE A 28 10.54 -5.29 15.82
N PHE A 29 9.41 -5.43 15.12
CA PHE A 29 8.47 -6.54 15.31
C PHE A 29 8.79 -7.78 14.48
N ASP A 30 9.33 -7.62 13.27
CA ASP A 30 9.76 -8.71 12.41
C ASP A 30 11.22 -8.52 11.97
N THR A 31 12.10 -9.38 12.48
CA THR A 31 13.54 -9.35 12.16
C THR A 31 13.83 -9.71 10.70
N ASN A 32 12.85 -10.25 9.95
CA ASN A 32 12.94 -10.45 8.51
C ASN A 32 12.80 -9.13 7.73
N GLY A 33 12.29 -8.07 8.36
CA GLY A 33 12.07 -6.77 7.76
C GLY A 33 10.71 -6.62 7.10
N VAL A 34 10.53 -5.53 6.35
CA VAL A 34 9.27 -5.17 5.69
C VAL A 34 9.38 -5.37 4.18
N ASN A 35 8.29 -5.84 3.57
CA ASN A 35 8.17 -5.96 2.13
C ASN A 35 7.44 -4.74 1.55
N ILE A 36 7.99 -4.14 0.50
CA ILE A 36 7.38 -3.05 -0.24
C ILE A 36 7.06 -3.54 -1.65
N ARG A 37 5.76 -3.63 -1.96
CA ARG A 37 5.28 -3.99 -3.29
C ARG A 37 4.86 -2.73 -4.04
N PHE A 38 5.31 -2.61 -5.28
CA PHE A 38 4.96 -1.49 -6.15
C PHE A 38 4.02 -1.97 -7.25
N LEU A 39 3.06 -1.12 -7.61
CA LEU A 39 2.10 -1.46 -8.67
C LEU A 39 2.76 -1.52 -10.05
N ASN A 40 3.65 -0.56 -10.36
CA ASN A 40 4.17 -0.34 -11.72
C ASN A 40 5.70 -0.41 -11.81
N ARG A 41 6.36 -1.02 -10.82
CA ARG A 41 7.81 -1.27 -10.84
C ARG A 41 8.15 -2.47 -9.99
N LYS A 42 9.42 -2.88 -10.02
CA LYS A 42 9.91 -4.05 -9.30
C LYS A 42 9.79 -3.87 -7.77
N ASP A 43 9.16 -4.86 -7.13
CA ASP A 43 9.05 -5.00 -5.68
C ASP A 43 10.41 -5.04 -4.96
N ARG A 44 10.37 -4.80 -3.65
CA ARG A 44 11.50 -4.98 -2.73
C ARG A 44 11.03 -5.73 -1.50
N TYR A 45 11.89 -6.61 -1.02
CA TYR A 45 11.56 -7.51 0.07
C TYR A 45 12.62 -7.39 1.16
N THR A 46 12.23 -7.75 2.38
CA THR A 46 13.13 -7.86 3.54
C THR A 46 13.90 -6.57 3.84
N ILE A 47 13.26 -5.41 3.68
CA ILE A 47 13.88 -4.12 3.96
C ILE A 47 13.96 -3.93 5.48
N LYS A 48 15.17 -3.70 5.99
CA LYS A 48 15.43 -3.59 7.44
C LYS A 48 15.90 -2.21 7.88
N GLY A 49 16.15 -1.31 6.94
CA GLY A 49 16.71 0.02 7.18
C GLY A 49 16.13 1.07 6.25
N THR A 50 16.29 2.32 6.63
CA THR A 50 15.72 3.47 5.91
C THR A 50 16.58 3.96 4.75
N ASP A 51 17.84 3.52 4.66
CA ASP A 51 18.77 3.93 3.60
C ASP A 51 18.25 3.55 2.21
N GLU A 52 17.79 2.31 2.05
CA GLU A 52 17.19 1.80 0.81
C GLU A 52 15.92 2.57 0.41
N ILE A 53 15.18 3.13 1.38
CA ILE A 53 13.93 3.85 1.11
C ILE A 53 14.17 5.14 0.33
N ASN A 54 15.30 5.83 0.58
CA ASN A 54 15.62 7.04 -0.19
C ASN A 54 15.83 6.71 -1.68
N GLU A 55 16.53 5.61 -1.97
CA GLU A 55 16.78 5.16 -3.34
C GLU A 55 15.48 4.71 -4.03
N LEU A 56 14.61 3.99 -3.31
CA LEU A 56 13.33 3.54 -3.87
C LEU A 56 12.39 4.67 -4.24
N PHE A 57 12.45 5.77 -3.50
CA PHE A 57 11.64 6.96 -3.74
C PHE A 57 12.30 7.99 -4.66
N ALA A 58 13.53 7.75 -5.13
CA ALA A 58 14.18 8.63 -6.11
C ALA A 58 13.45 8.66 -7.46
N GLY A 59 12.77 7.56 -7.82
CA GLY A 59 11.88 7.50 -8.99
C GLY A 59 10.45 7.88 -8.63
N GLU A 60 9.88 8.82 -9.36
CA GLU A 60 8.47 9.22 -9.24
C GLU A 60 7.51 8.07 -9.59
N PRO A 61 6.31 8.03 -8.96
CA PRO A 61 5.26 7.08 -9.32
C PRO A 61 4.74 7.37 -10.73
N LYS A 62 4.44 6.30 -11.48
CA LYS A 62 3.92 6.38 -12.86
C LYS A 62 2.98 5.19 -13.11
N GLY A 63 2.13 5.32 -14.12
CA GLY A 63 1.21 4.27 -14.57
C GLY A 63 -0.17 4.38 -13.92
N TYR A 64 -0.97 3.33 -14.09
CA TYR A 64 -2.33 3.21 -13.54
C TYR A 64 -2.30 2.59 -12.13
N THR A 65 -3.46 2.25 -11.58
CA THR A 65 -3.61 1.80 -10.19
C THR A 65 -4.15 0.36 -10.11
N PRO A 66 -3.41 -0.67 -10.58
CA PRO A 66 -3.82 -2.09 -10.58
C PRO A 66 -3.85 -2.72 -9.18
N LEU A 67 -4.64 -2.14 -8.28
CA LEU A 67 -4.75 -2.53 -6.88
C LEU A 67 -5.36 -3.92 -6.72
N VAL A 68 -6.40 -4.25 -7.48
CA VAL A 68 -7.09 -5.55 -7.36
C VAL A 68 -6.11 -6.70 -7.49
N ARG A 69 -5.34 -6.73 -8.58
CA ARG A 69 -4.33 -7.78 -8.82
C ARG A 69 -3.31 -7.81 -7.69
N SER A 70 -2.75 -6.65 -7.34
CA SER A 70 -1.66 -6.55 -6.37
C SER A 70 -2.09 -6.99 -4.96
N VAL A 71 -3.28 -6.57 -4.52
CA VAL A 71 -3.86 -6.97 -3.24
C VAL A 71 -4.22 -8.45 -3.26
N TRP A 72 -4.86 -8.93 -4.32
CA TRP A 72 -5.21 -10.35 -4.45
C TRP A 72 -3.98 -11.26 -4.36
N GLU A 73 -2.87 -10.91 -5.04
CA GLU A 73 -1.62 -11.66 -4.93
C GLU A 73 -1.06 -11.70 -3.49
N ILE A 74 -1.20 -10.61 -2.73
CA ILE A 74 -0.79 -10.56 -1.32
C ILE A 74 -1.70 -11.44 -0.45
N LEU A 75 -3.01 -11.41 -0.69
CA LEU A 75 -3.99 -12.18 0.08
C LEU A 75 -3.90 -13.69 -0.15
N LYS A 76 -3.17 -14.15 -1.17
CA LYS A 76 -2.86 -15.56 -1.42
C LYS A 76 -1.54 -16.03 -0.79
N LEU A 77 -0.81 -15.16 -0.09
CA LEU A 77 0.42 -15.55 0.60
C LEU A 77 0.12 -16.49 1.79
N PRO A 78 1.00 -17.44 2.14
CA PRO A 78 0.77 -18.35 3.26
C PRO A 78 0.49 -17.64 4.60
N VAL A 79 1.08 -16.45 4.81
CA VAL A 79 0.90 -15.64 6.03
C VAL A 79 -0.53 -15.15 6.24
N THR A 80 -1.34 -15.07 5.18
CA THR A 80 -2.74 -14.62 5.24
C THR A 80 -3.72 -15.78 5.39
N ALA A 81 -3.27 -17.04 5.33
CA ALA A 81 -4.12 -18.21 5.47
C ALA A 81 -4.77 -18.29 6.86
N ALA A 82 -6.00 -18.82 6.96
CA ALA A 82 -6.78 -18.82 8.21
C ALA A 82 -6.10 -19.53 9.40
N ASN A 83 -5.23 -20.50 9.11
CA ASN A 83 -4.47 -21.24 10.11
C ASN A 83 -3.08 -20.63 10.37
N SER A 84 -2.78 -19.46 9.81
CA SER A 84 -1.54 -18.73 10.06
C SER A 84 -1.52 -18.16 11.48
N ASP A 85 -0.47 -18.49 12.20
CA ASP A 85 -0.05 -17.93 13.48
C ASP A 85 0.56 -16.53 13.35
N ARG A 86 0.84 -16.08 12.13
CA ARG A 86 1.31 -14.72 11.83
C ARG A 86 0.17 -13.83 11.36
N LYS A 87 0.27 -12.55 11.68
CA LYS A 87 -0.65 -11.49 11.22
C LYS A 87 0.06 -10.57 10.25
N LEU A 88 -0.62 -10.19 9.17
CA LEU A 88 -0.17 -9.24 8.17
C LEU A 88 -0.82 -7.88 8.43
N LEU A 89 -0.01 -6.83 8.52
CA LEU A 89 -0.46 -5.45 8.41
C LEU A 89 -0.08 -4.93 7.03
N LEU A 90 -1.07 -4.70 6.19
CA LEU A 90 -0.92 -4.22 4.82
C LEU A 90 -1.23 -2.72 4.75
N PHE A 91 -0.22 -1.91 4.49
CA PHE A 91 -0.40 -0.51 4.15
C PHE A 91 -0.56 -0.35 2.63
N ILE A 92 -1.65 0.29 2.19
CA ILE A 92 -1.92 0.61 0.79
C ILE A 92 -1.83 2.12 0.63
N ALA A 93 -0.76 2.60 0.01
CA ALA A 93 -0.63 4.01 -0.35
C ALA A 93 -1.09 4.24 -1.79
N THR A 94 -2.06 5.14 -1.99
CA THR A 94 -2.66 5.44 -3.30
C THR A 94 -3.19 6.86 -3.34
N ASP A 95 -3.19 7.48 -4.51
CA ASP A 95 -3.75 8.80 -4.81
C ASP A 95 -5.05 8.73 -5.62
N GLY A 96 -5.53 7.53 -5.92
CA GLY A 96 -6.75 7.35 -6.69
C GLY A 96 -7.38 5.97 -6.56
N TYR A 97 -8.49 5.81 -7.27
CA TYR A 97 -9.29 4.60 -7.30
C TYR A 97 -8.55 3.40 -7.90
N PRO A 98 -8.91 2.16 -7.51
CA PRO A 98 -8.51 0.94 -8.21
C PRO A 98 -8.88 0.99 -9.70
N THR A 99 -7.92 0.65 -10.56
CA THR A 99 -8.13 0.47 -11.99
C THR A 99 -7.56 -0.86 -12.47
N ASP A 100 -7.87 -1.25 -13.71
CA ASP A 100 -7.12 -2.28 -14.41
C ASP A 100 -5.81 -1.74 -15.01
N ALA A 101 -5.12 -2.57 -15.81
CA ALA A 101 -3.88 -2.20 -16.50
C ALA A 101 -4.06 -1.17 -17.64
N ASN A 102 -5.31 -0.87 -18.03
CA ASN A 102 -5.67 0.11 -19.05
C ASN A 102 -6.24 1.41 -18.43
N GLY A 103 -6.29 1.50 -17.10
CA GLY A 103 -6.85 2.65 -16.39
C GLY A 103 -8.38 2.64 -16.26
N VAL A 104 -9.05 1.52 -16.56
CA VAL A 104 -10.49 1.38 -16.39
C VAL A 104 -10.80 1.07 -14.92
N PRO A 105 -11.70 1.82 -14.25
CA PRO A 105 -12.08 1.53 -12.86
C PRO A 105 -12.67 0.13 -12.68
N ASN A 106 -12.26 -0.58 -11.64
CA ASN A 106 -12.73 -1.94 -11.32
C ASN A 106 -13.17 -2.09 -9.85
N LEU A 107 -13.94 -1.11 -9.37
CA LEU A 107 -14.35 -0.96 -7.96
C LEU A 107 -15.10 -2.18 -7.40
N SER A 108 -16.01 -2.78 -8.16
CA SER A 108 -16.77 -3.95 -7.69
C SER A 108 -15.88 -5.18 -7.48
N GLU A 109 -14.84 -5.33 -8.31
CA GLU A 109 -13.86 -6.40 -8.15
C GLU A 109 -12.99 -6.15 -6.91
N PHE A 110 -12.57 -4.91 -6.69
CA PHE A 110 -11.84 -4.50 -5.49
C PHE A 110 -12.66 -4.74 -4.21
N GLU A 111 -13.93 -4.36 -4.22
CA GLU A 111 -14.88 -4.63 -3.13
C GLU A 111 -14.96 -6.12 -2.81
N ASN A 112 -15.10 -6.97 -3.84
CA ASN A 112 -15.13 -8.41 -3.65
C ASN A 112 -13.83 -8.92 -3.01
N VAL A 113 -12.67 -8.47 -3.47
CA VAL A 113 -11.38 -8.85 -2.88
C VAL A 113 -11.29 -8.43 -1.41
N MET A 114 -11.68 -7.20 -1.09
CA MET A 114 -11.56 -6.65 0.27
C MET A 114 -12.57 -7.24 1.27
N ARG A 115 -13.77 -7.61 0.81
CA ARG A 115 -14.85 -8.10 1.66
C ARG A 115 -14.91 -9.63 1.75
N ASN A 116 -14.60 -10.33 0.67
CA ASN A 116 -14.85 -11.76 0.55
C ASN A 116 -13.55 -12.60 0.48
N GLU A 117 -12.47 -12.07 -0.09
CA GLU A 117 -11.19 -12.79 -0.20
C GLU A 117 -10.24 -12.48 0.97
N ARG A 118 -10.29 -11.27 1.52
CA ARG A 118 -9.48 -10.87 2.67
C ARG A 118 -9.93 -11.63 3.91
N ASN A 119 -9.00 -12.36 4.53
CA ASN A 119 -9.21 -12.89 5.86
C ASN A 119 -8.92 -11.81 6.91
N SER A 120 -9.96 -11.30 7.56
CA SER A 120 -9.86 -10.26 8.60
C SER A 120 -9.17 -10.73 9.89
N ASP A 121 -9.11 -12.04 10.14
CA ASP A 121 -8.45 -12.57 11.33
C ASP A 121 -6.93 -12.54 11.19
N THR A 122 -6.40 -12.50 9.96
CA THR A 122 -4.96 -12.57 9.69
C THR A 122 -4.43 -11.35 8.95
N THR A 123 -5.28 -10.56 8.31
CA THR A 123 -4.86 -9.43 7.47
C THR A 123 -5.61 -8.15 7.84
N TYR A 124 -4.86 -7.19 8.38
CA TYR A 124 -5.33 -5.82 8.63
C TYR A 124 -4.87 -4.93 7.48
N VAL A 125 -5.74 -4.06 6.99
CA VAL A 125 -5.45 -3.17 5.86
C VAL A 125 -5.61 -1.73 6.32
N SER A 126 -4.65 -0.87 5.97
CA SER A 126 -4.71 0.56 6.25
C SER A 126 -4.36 1.34 4.99
N PHE A 127 -5.20 2.32 4.63
CA PHE A 127 -4.99 3.15 3.46
C PHE A 127 -4.24 4.43 3.83
N LEU A 128 -3.19 4.74 3.08
CA LEU A 128 -2.44 5.99 3.13
C LEU A 128 -2.82 6.83 1.91
N MET A 129 -3.84 7.68 2.09
CA MET A 129 -4.40 8.49 1.01
C MET A 129 -3.46 9.63 0.62
N CYS A 130 -3.02 9.61 -0.64
CA CYS A 130 -2.13 10.59 -1.24
C CYS A 130 -2.90 11.53 -2.19
N THR A 131 -4.11 11.92 -1.81
CA THR A 131 -5.03 12.72 -2.64
C THR A 131 -5.90 13.63 -1.80
N ASP A 132 -6.40 14.71 -2.39
CA ASP A 132 -7.43 15.58 -1.79
C ASP A 132 -8.84 15.23 -2.31
N ASP A 133 -8.97 14.21 -3.16
CA ASP A 133 -10.26 13.71 -3.62
C ASP A 133 -11.00 13.02 -2.47
N GLN A 134 -11.93 13.76 -1.85
CA GLN A 134 -12.72 13.30 -0.72
C GLN A 134 -13.57 12.06 -1.05
N GLU A 135 -14.10 11.95 -2.27
CA GLU A 135 -14.89 10.78 -2.65
C GLU A 135 -14.01 9.52 -2.67
N CYS A 136 -12.77 9.64 -3.17
CA CYS A 136 -11.82 8.55 -3.17
C CYS A 136 -11.43 8.14 -1.74
N VAL A 137 -11.19 9.13 -0.87
CA VAL A 137 -10.89 8.92 0.56
C VAL A 137 -12.05 8.19 1.25
N ASP A 138 -13.27 8.67 1.08
CA ASP A 138 -14.47 8.09 1.68
C ASP A 138 -14.70 6.66 1.19
N TYR A 139 -14.54 6.43 -0.12
CA TYR A 139 -14.65 5.10 -0.72
C TYR A 139 -13.68 4.10 -0.08
N LEU A 140 -12.38 4.40 -0.06
CA LEU A 140 -11.35 3.48 0.45
C LEU A 140 -11.40 3.29 1.97
N SER A 141 -11.86 4.30 2.71
CA SER A 141 -12.03 4.22 4.16
C SER A 141 -13.01 3.14 4.60
N ASN A 142 -13.95 2.73 3.74
CA ASN A 142 -14.92 1.66 4.02
C ASN A 142 -14.29 0.26 4.13
N PHE A 143 -13.00 0.10 3.82
CA PHE A 143 -12.29 -1.18 3.85
C PHE A 143 -11.16 -1.24 4.89
N SER A 144 -10.92 -0.14 5.61
CA SER A 144 -9.99 -0.10 6.75
C SER A 144 -10.53 -0.88 7.95
#